data_AF-A0A6A6RRH9-F1
#
_entry.id   AF-A0A6A6RRH9-F1
#
_cell.length_a   1.000
_cell.length_b   1.000
_cell.length_c   1.000
_cell.angle_alpha   90.00
_cell.angle_beta   90.00
_cell.angle_gamma   90.00
#
_symmetry.space_group_name_H-M   'P 1'
#
loop_
_entity.id
_entity.type
_entity.pdbx_description
1 polymer ?
#
loop_
_entity_poly.entity_id
_entity_poly.type
_entity_poly.pdbx_seq_one_letter_code
_entity_poly.pdbx_strand_id
1 'polypeptide(L)'
;MACLNRPRLIDPSFPPELLLKTIEYLPFDNGAIISALSNTHPLLRSLVHEYERSMTQNYIRRELPHAPSDFPCEPTERGYTWLQECIKKYDVVDETMARLTSDQNCFALYKHNTAVVYTGMLLLYHVASIEPHAAKLDFLKSLPLDPLTAIYLAVHNSTLTARYHSYDSILHQKIYGRFMDANTLSLRSDIEFAFSEGCLHLGPSFIHAMLYAPATAEPTLLNLYHDHVINDWDVSTFDEMQVKPPVTQGPLRNPGEEARSAWTIMLERMSELVKCPLEEVRSRIEEDCDDIGHSLTFLNLAGRRRLMEGKDLEYVD
;
A
#
# COMPACT_ATOMS: atom_id res chain seq x y z
N MET A 1 -17.70 58.89 -9.60
CA MET A 1 -16.50 58.06 -9.40
C MET A 1 -16.78 57.12 -8.23
N ALA A 2 -17.16 55.88 -8.51
CA ALA A 2 -17.41 54.90 -7.47
C ALA A 2 -16.07 54.39 -6.94
N CYS A 3 -15.76 54.66 -5.67
CA CYS A 3 -14.73 53.93 -4.94
C CYS A 3 -15.18 52.47 -4.88
N LEU A 4 -14.69 51.66 -5.81
CA LEU A 4 -14.72 50.21 -5.69
C LEU A 4 -14.05 49.86 -4.36
N ASN A 5 -14.84 49.39 -3.40
CA ASN A 5 -14.37 48.87 -2.13
C ASN A 5 -13.31 47.81 -2.44
N ARG A 6 -12.02 48.19 -2.40
CA ARG A 6 -10.95 47.20 -2.43
C ARG A 6 -11.11 46.36 -1.17
N PRO A 7 -11.14 45.02 -1.29
CA PRO A 7 -11.20 44.16 -0.13
C PRO A 7 -10.01 44.47 0.78
N ARG A 8 -10.28 44.93 2.00
CA ARG A 8 -9.26 45.37 2.99
C ARG A 8 -8.23 44.31 3.32
N LEU A 9 -8.56 43.04 3.08
CA LEU A 9 -7.70 41.87 3.28
C LEU A 9 -6.56 41.77 2.25
N ILE A 10 -6.68 42.48 1.14
CA ILE A 10 -5.72 42.43 0.02
C ILE A 10 -4.92 43.75 -0.07
N ASP A 11 -5.18 44.68 0.86
CA ASP A 11 -4.44 45.93 0.94
C ASP A 11 -3.01 45.65 1.46
N PRO A 12 -1.94 46.20 0.83
CA PRO A 12 -0.58 46.09 1.34
C PRO A 12 -0.39 46.62 2.77
N SER A 13 -1.30 47.46 3.28
CA SER A 13 -1.30 47.91 4.67
C SER A 13 -1.80 46.85 5.66
N PHE A 14 -2.39 45.76 5.18
CA PHE A 14 -2.88 44.68 6.04
C PHE A 14 -1.72 43.77 6.49
N PRO A 15 -1.58 43.46 7.78
CA PRO A 15 -0.46 42.65 8.27
C PRO A 15 -0.45 41.24 7.65
N PRO A 16 0.63 40.83 6.95
CA PRO A 16 0.72 39.52 6.33
C PRO A 16 0.64 38.37 7.34
N GLU A 17 1.06 38.60 8.59
CA GLU A 17 1.01 37.60 9.67
C GLU A 17 -0.43 37.24 10.05
N LEU A 18 -1.36 38.19 9.97
CA LEU A 18 -2.78 37.94 10.23
C LEU A 18 -3.42 37.14 9.09
N LEU A 19 -3.01 37.40 7.84
CA LEU A 19 -3.44 36.59 6.70
C LEU A 19 -2.91 35.16 6.81
N LEU A 20 -1.60 34.99 7.06
CA LEU A 20 -0.99 33.68 7.24
C LEU A 20 -1.68 32.88 8.34
N LYS A 21 -1.89 33.49 9.51
CA LYS A 21 -2.62 32.85 10.61
C LYS A 21 -4.03 32.42 10.19
N THR A 22 -4.73 33.23 9.40
CA THR A 22 -6.06 32.89 8.89
C THR A 22 -6.00 31.72 7.91
N ILE A 23 -5.04 31.69 6.99
CA ILE A 23 -4.86 30.60 6.03
C ILE A 23 -4.50 29.31 6.76
N GLU A 24 -3.62 29.37 7.77
CA GLU A 24 -3.23 28.22 8.59
C GLU A 24 -4.42 27.60 9.36
N TYR A 25 -5.47 28.36 9.69
CA TYR A 25 -6.66 27.81 10.33
C TYR A 25 -7.60 27.07 9.39
N LEU A 26 -7.43 27.22 8.07
CA LEU A 26 -8.19 26.42 7.11
C LEU A 26 -7.75 24.95 7.21
N PRO A 27 -8.67 23.97 7.10
CA PRO A 27 -8.28 22.57 7.00
C PRO A 27 -7.44 22.37 5.74
N PHE A 28 -6.43 21.51 5.81
CA PHE A 28 -5.65 21.22 4.61
C PHE A 28 -6.47 20.37 3.63
N ASP A 29 -7.16 19.35 4.13
CA ASP A 29 -7.89 18.35 3.33
C ASP A 29 -7.01 17.83 2.19
N ASN A 30 -7.33 18.13 0.93
CA ASN A 30 -6.50 17.77 -0.23
C ASN A 30 -5.72 18.97 -0.82
N GLY A 31 -5.58 20.06 -0.07
CA GLY A 31 -4.93 21.31 -0.48
C GLY A 31 -5.69 22.11 -1.55
N ALA A 32 -6.90 21.70 -1.96
CA ALA A 32 -7.65 22.41 -3.01
C ALA A 32 -7.99 23.85 -2.61
N ILE A 33 -8.33 24.08 -1.34
CA ILE A 33 -8.62 25.43 -0.81
C ILE A 33 -7.37 26.31 -0.86
N ILE A 34 -6.21 25.77 -0.44
CA ILE A 34 -4.93 26.48 -0.44
C ILE A 34 -4.50 26.81 -1.89
N SER A 35 -4.69 25.88 -2.82
CA SER A 35 -4.46 26.09 -4.25
C SER A 35 -5.42 27.12 -4.84
N ALA A 36 -6.70 27.10 -4.45
CA ALA A 36 -7.65 28.12 -4.89
C ALA A 36 -7.22 29.51 -4.40
N LEU A 37 -6.80 29.63 -3.13
CA LEU A 37 -6.33 30.89 -2.55
C LEU A 37 -5.12 31.47 -3.29
N SER A 38 -4.12 30.64 -3.62
CA SER A 38 -2.93 31.09 -4.37
C SER A 38 -3.25 31.57 -5.80
N ASN A 39 -4.40 31.18 -6.35
CA ASN A 39 -4.88 31.61 -7.65
C ASN A 39 -5.73 32.89 -7.60
N THR A 40 -6.24 33.28 -6.43
CA THR A 40 -7.11 34.47 -6.31
C THR A 40 -6.36 35.81 -6.33
N HIS A 41 -5.16 35.89 -5.75
CA HIS A 41 -4.40 37.15 -5.67
C HIS A 41 -2.87 36.95 -5.56
N PRO A 42 -2.03 37.79 -6.20
CA PRO A 42 -0.57 37.67 -6.13
C PRO A 42 0.03 37.72 -4.72
N LEU A 43 -0.52 38.55 -3.82
CA LEU A 43 -0.09 38.59 -2.41
C LEU A 43 -0.34 37.25 -1.68
N LEU A 44 -1.49 36.61 -1.92
CA LEU A 44 -1.78 35.32 -1.31
C LEU A 44 -0.89 34.23 -1.91
N ARG A 45 -0.63 34.31 -3.21
CA ARG A 45 0.33 33.43 -3.88
C ARG A 45 1.73 33.52 -3.27
N SER A 46 2.24 34.74 -3.07
CA SER A 46 3.57 34.93 -2.48
C SER A 46 3.62 34.41 -1.05
N LEU A 47 2.62 34.73 -0.22
CA LEU A 47 2.55 34.26 1.16
C LEU A 47 2.48 32.72 1.26
N VAL A 48 1.58 32.10 0.48
CA VAL A 48 1.42 30.64 0.49
C VAL A 48 2.70 29.92 0.04
N HIS A 49 3.42 30.49 -0.93
CA HIS A 49 4.67 29.92 -1.44
C HIS A 49 5.86 30.16 -0.49
N GLU A 50 6.04 31.38 0.00
CA GLU A 50 7.15 31.74 0.91
C GLU A 50 7.07 30.99 2.25
N TYR A 51 5.86 30.75 2.76
CA TYR A 51 5.62 30.12 4.06
C TYR A 51 5.19 28.65 3.98
N GLU A 52 5.24 28.04 2.79
CA GLU A 52 4.78 26.66 2.54
C GLU A 52 5.30 25.67 3.58
N ARG A 53 6.59 25.74 3.91
CA ARG A 53 7.22 24.82 4.86
C ARG A 53 6.71 24.99 6.29
N SER A 54 6.53 26.23 6.73
CA SER A 54 6.01 26.54 8.08
C SER A 54 4.57 26.07 8.21
N MET A 55 3.75 26.37 7.19
CA MET A 55 2.35 25.97 7.15
C MET A 55 2.21 24.45 7.07
N THR A 56 3.01 23.77 6.25
CA THR A 56 3.06 22.30 6.17
C THR A 56 3.42 21.69 7.53
N GLN A 57 4.40 22.23 8.24
CA GLN A 57 4.71 21.77 9.60
C GLN A 57 3.54 21.96 10.59
N ASN A 58 2.80 23.05 10.45
CA ASN A 58 1.60 23.29 11.27
C ASN A 58 0.52 22.25 10.96
N TYR A 59 0.23 21.99 9.69
CA TYR A 59 -0.73 20.96 9.27
C TYR A 59 -0.33 19.56 9.74
N ILE A 60 0.94 19.18 9.61
CA ILE A 60 1.45 17.90 10.15
C ILE A 60 1.17 17.81 11.65
N ARG A 61 1.49 18.85 12.43
CA ARG A 61 1.30 18.80 13.90
C ARG A 61 -0.17 18.73 14.31
N ARG A 62 -1.06 19.38 13.56
CA ARG A 62 -2.48 19.50 13.89
C ARG A 62 -3.32 18.31 13.39
N GLU A 63 -3.09 17.89 12.15
CA GLU A 63 -3.97 16.97 11.43
C GLU A 63 -3.31 15.61 11.19
N LEU A 64 -2.00 15.58 10.91
CA LEU A 64 -1.30 14.37 10.45
C LEU A 64 0.02 14.11 11.20
N PRO A 65 -0.01 13.96 12.54
CA PRO A 65 1.20 13.88 13.35
C PRO A 65 2.05 12.63 13.06
N HIS A 66 1.47 11.62 12.41
CA HIS A 66 2.10 10.36 12.09
C HIS A 66 2.67 10.28 10.67
N ALA A 67 2.23 11.16 9.76
CA ALA A 67 2.66 11.14 8.35
C ALA A 67 4.19 11.12 8.16
N PRO A 68 5.00 11.86 8.94
CA PRO A 68 6.47 11.79 8.81
C PRO A 68 7.08 10.44 9.14
N SER A 69 6.43 9.66 10.02
CA SER A 69 6.87 8.32 10.40
C SER A 69 6.35 7.28 9.40
N ASP A 70 5.12 7.46 8.94
CA ASP A 70 4.44 6.50 8.07
C ASP A 70 4.93 6.64 6.61
N PHE A 71 5.32 7.85 6.19
CA PHE A 71 5.86 8.17 4.87
C PHE A 71 7.17 8.96 4.99
N PRO A 72 8.31 8.27 5.22
CA PRO A 72 9.61 8.91 5.37
C PRO A 72 9.97 9.78 4.16
N CYS A 73 10.32 11.03 4.42
CA CYS A 73 10.74 12.01 3.44
C CYS A 73 11.63 13.06 4.12
N GLU A 74 12.64 13.55 3.40
CA GLU A 74 13.57 14.55 3.91
C GLU A 74 12.82 15.81 4.38
N PRO A 75 13.14 16.39 5.54
CA PRO A 75 12.40 17.55 6.07
C PRO A 75 12.37 18.77 5.15
N THR A 76 13.27 18.84 4.17
CA THR A 76 13.34 19.89 3.13
C THR A 76 12.36 19.69 1.99
N GLU A 77 11.93 18.45 1.75
CA GLU A 77 11.03 18.06 0.66
C GLU A 77 9.57 18.01 1.11
N ARG A 78 9.32 18.17 2.40
CA ARG A 78 7.98 18.25 2.98
C ARG A 78 7.32 19.60 2.66
N GLY A 79 6.59 19.62 1.55
CA GLY A 79 5.69 20.70 1.13
C GLY A 79 4.24 20.25 1.02
N TYR A 80 3.41 21.08 0.40
CA TYR A 80 1.99 20.79 0.20
C TYR A 80 1.77 19.56 -0.69
N THR A 81 2.60 19.37 -1.71
CA THR A 81 2.52 18.19 -2.59
C THR A 81 2.73 16.90 -1.81
N TRP A 82 3.77 16.84 -0.97
CA TRP A 82 4.01 15.68 -0.10
C TRP A 82 2.82 15.43 0.84
N LEU A 83 2.26 16.50 1.44
CA LEU A 83 1.11 16.37 2.34
C LEU A 83 -0.14 15.83 1.62
N GLN A 84 -0.41 16.31 0.40
CA GLN A 84 -1.48 15.79 -0.46
C GLN A 84 -1.28 14.30 -0.78
N GLU A 85 -0.06 13.91 -1.10
CA GLU A 85 0.28 12.50 -1.36
C GLU A 85 0.08 11.63 -0.12
N CYS A 86 0.48 12.09 1.06
CA CYS A 86 0.24 11.37 2.31
C CYS A 86 -1.25 11.12 2.55
N ILE A 87 -2.08 12.15 2.36
CA ILE A 87 -3.54 12.05 2.56
C ILE A 87 -4.15 11.08 1.57
N LYS A 88 -3.80 11.21 0.29
CA LYS A 88 -4.24 10.26 -0.75
C LYS A 88 -3.83 8.82 -0.40
N LYS A 89 -2.61 8.62 0.12
CA LYS A 89 -2.15 7.28 0.54
C LYS A 89 -2.95 6.75 1.72
N TYR A 90 -3.25 7.58 2.72
CA TYR A 90 -4.13 7.20 3.83
C TYR A 90 -5.54 6.87 3.36
N ASP A 91 -6.15 7.70 2.51
CA ASP A 91 -7.49 7.45 1.94
C ASP A 91 -7.55 6.08 1.25
N VAL A 92 -6.53 5.74 0.45
CA VAL A 92 -6.42 4.43 -0.19
C VAL A 92 -6.35 3.28 0.83
N VAL A 93 -5.58 3.44 1.91
CA VAL A 93 -5.50 2.42 2.98
C VAL A 93 -6.83 2.31 3.69
N ASP A 94 -7.45 3.42 4.08
CA ASP A 94 -8.72 3.44 4.81
C ASP A 94 -9.85 2.79 3.98
N GLU A 95 -9.95 3.12 2.69
CA GLU A 95 -10.91 2.51 1.77
C GLU A 95 -10.64 1.01 1.55
N THR A 96 -9.37 0.60 1.49
CA THR A 96 -9.00 -0.82 1.38
C THR A 96 -9.37 -1.57 2.66
N MET A 97 -9.03 -1.01 3.82
CA MET A 97 -9.33 -1.58 5.13
C MET A 97 -10.83 -1.68 5.38
N ALA A 98 -11.63 -0.71 4.91
CA ALA A 98 -13.09 -0.79 4.96
C ALA A 98 -13.64 -2.01 4.21
N ARG A 99 -12.98 -2.42 3.10
CA ARG A 99 -13.33 -3.64 2.37
C ARG A 99 -12.87 -4.90 3.10
N LEU A 100 -11.62 -4.91 3.58
CA LEU A 100 -11.05 -6.05 4.31
C LEU A 100 -11.82 -6.38 5.60
N THR A 101 -12.28 -5.36 6.32
CA THR A 101 -12.99 -5.48 7.61
C THR A 101 -14.51 -5.53 7.48
N SER A 102 -15.04 -5.44 6.26
CA SER A 102 -16.49 -5.44 6.03
C SER A 102 -17.13 -6.75 6.49
N ASP A 103 -18.27 -6.69 7.17
CA ASP A 103 -19.07 -7.88 7.51
C ASP A 103 -19.57 -8.63 6.26
N GLN A 104 -19.58 -7.97 5.10
CA GLN A 104 -19.90 -8.62 3.81
C GLN A 104 -18.73 -9.43 3.25
N ASN A 105 -17.52 -9.24 3.79
CA ASN A 105 -16.36 -10.02 3.41
C ASN A 105 -16.43 -11.39 4.06
N CYS A 106 -16.57 -12.46 3.26
CA CYS A 106 -16.59 -13.82 3.77
C CYS A 106 -15.27 -14.26 4.46
N PHE A 107 -14.18 -13.54 4.24
CA PHE A 107 -12.92 -13.65 4.98
C PHE A 107 -12.57 -12.31 5.62
N ALA A 108 -13.53 -11.73 6.34
CA ALA A 108 -13.32 -10.47 7.04
C ALA A 108 -12.13 -10.56 8.00
N LEU A 109 -11.28 -9.54 7.95
CA LEU A 109 -10.12 -9.45 8.82
C LEU A 109 -10.53 -9.48 10.30
N TYR A 110 -9.83 -10.30 11.10
CA TYR A 110 -10.04 -10.34 12.53
C TYR A 110 -9.74 -8.98 13.18
N LYS A 111 -10.61 -8.57 14.11
CA LYS A 111 -10.53 -7.25 14.76
C LYS A 111 -9.21 -7.01 15.50
N HIS A 112 -8.61 -8.05 16.07
CA HIS A 112 -7.32 -7.95 16.74
C HIS A 112 -6.16 -7.71 15.78
N ASN A 113 -6.34 -8.05 14.50
CA ASN A 113 -5.36 -7.89 13.43
C ASN A 113 -5.54 -6.61 12.59
N THR A 114 -6.60 -5.83 12.82
CA THR A 114 -6.86 -4.61 12.04
C THR A 114 -5.69 -3.64 12.04
N ALA A 115 -5.10 -3.38 13.21
CA ALA A 115 -4.01 -2.41 13.33
C ALA A 115 -2.68 -2.90 12.73
N VAL A 116 -2.38 -4.20 12.83
CA VAL A 116 -1.17 -4.77 12.22
C VAL A 116 -1.30 -4.81 10.69
N VAL A 117 -2.47 -5.17 10.15
CA VAL A 117 -2.71 -5.13 8.70
C VAL A 117 -2.67 -3.70 8.16
N TYR A 118 -3.25 -2.74 8.88
CA TYR A 118 -3.11 -1.32 8.53
C TYR A 118 -1.64 -0.91 8.44
N THR A 119 -0.84 -1.32 9.41
CA THR A 119 0.60 -1.06 9.44
C THR A 119 1.32 -1.77 8.29
N GLY A 120 0.92 -2.99 7.96
CA GLY A 120 1.38 -3.72 6.78
C GLY A 120 1.12 -2.97 5.47
N MET A 121 -0.03 -2.31 5.33
CA MET A 121 -0.30 -1.45 4.16
C MET A 121 0.64 -0.25 4.08
N LEU A 122 0.93 0.40 5.22
CA LEU A 122 1.91 1.49 5.25
C LEU A 122 3.33 1.00 4.90
N LEU A 123 3.73 -0.17 5.43
CA LEU A 123 4.99 -0.81 5.07
C LEU A 123 5.05 -1.18 3.59
N LEU A 124 3.94 -1.62 2.98
CA LEU A 124 3.87 -1.87 1.54
C LEU A 124 4.11 -0.59 0.72
N TYR A 125 3.62 0.59 1.16
CA TYR A 125 4.00 1.86 0.53
C TYR A 125 5.49 2.14 0.64
N HIS A 126 6.11 1.80 1.78
CA HIS A 126 7.54 1.97 1.97
C HIS A 126 8.32 1.04 1.03
N VAL A 127 7.99 -0.25 0.99
CA VAL A 127 8.60 -1.23 0.09
C VAL A 127 8.46 -0.81 -1.38
N ALA A 128 7.27 -0.37 -1.79
CA ALA A 128 7.01 0.08 -3.16
C ALA A 128 7.76 1.37 -3.53
N SER A 129 8.14 2.20 -2.55
CA SER A 129 8.92 3.42 -2.79
C SER A 129 10.41 3.20 -2.98
N ILE A 130 10.92 1.99 -2.70
CA ILE A 130 12.34 1.66 -2.81
C ILE A 130 12.69 1.34 -4.26
N GLU A 131 13.47 2.22 -4.87
CA GLU A 131 14.13 2.04 -6.16
C GLU A 131 15.65 1.99 -5.94
N PRO A 132 16.40 1.03 -6.54
CA PRO A 132 16.04 -0.02 -7.51
C PRO A 132 15.56 -1.35 -6.88
N HIS A 133 15.05 -2.29 -7.70
CA HIS A 133 14.57 -3.62 -7.25
C HIS A 133 15.54 -4.38 -6.33
N ALA A 134 16.84 -4.35 -6.61
CA ALA A 134 17.84 -5.01 -5.76
C ALA A 134 17.82 -4.47 -4.31
N ALA A 135 17.69 -3.15 -4.13
CA ALA A 135 17.61 -2.52 -2.82
C ALA A 135 16.33 -2.92 -2.07
N LYS A 136 15.23 -3.15 -2.80
CA LYS A 136 13.98 -3.65 -2.24
C LYS A 136 14.14 -5.07 -1.68
N LEU A 137 14.83 -5.95 -2.42
CA LEU A 137 15.13 -7.30 -1.93
C LEU A 137 16.04 -7.28 -0.70
N ASP A 138 17.06 -6.41 -0.70
CA ASP A 138 17.96 -6.26 0.45
C ASP A 138 17.22 -5.70 1.67
N PHE A 139 16.32 -4.75 1.47
CA PHE A 139 15.45 -4.23 2.51
C PHE A 139 14.59 -5.35 3.12
N LEU A 140 13.87 -6.13 2.31
CA LEU A 140 13.04 -7.23 2.78
C LEU A 140 13.85 -8.29 3.55
N LYS A 141 15.07 -8.61 3.10
CA LYS A 141 15.98 -9.52 3.82
C LYS A 141 16.47 -8.95 5.14
N SER A 142 16.61 -7.64 5.24
CA SER A 142 17.09 -6.98 6.46
C SER A 142 16.01 -6.90 7.54
N LEU A 143 14.74 -6.98 7.17
CA LEU A 143 13.64 -6.85 8.12
C LEU A 143 13.60 -8.03 9.11
N PRO A 144 13.20 -7.76 10.36
CA PRO A 144 12.91 -8.77 11.35
C PRO A 144 11.47 -9.30 11.19
N LEU A 145 11.01 -10.16 12.09
CA LEU A 145 9.83 -10.99 11.85
C LEU A 145 8.52 -10.18 11.86
N ASP A 146 8.33 -9.29 12.82
CA ASP A 146 7.04 -8.60 13.00
C ASP A 146 6.67 -7.68 11.82
N PRO A 147 7.58 -6.86 11.26
CA PRO A 147 7.29 -6.09 10.05
C PRO A 147 6.99 -6.98 8.85
N LEU A 148 7.70 -8.12 8.70
CA LEU A 148 7.43 -9.08 7.64
C LEU A 148 6.06 -9.74 7.80
N THR A 149 5.69 -10.09 9.03
CA THR A 149 4.36 -10.62 9.37
C THR A 149 3.28 -9.59 9.07
N ALA A 150 3.49 -8.31 9.40
CA ALA A 150 2.54 -7.24 9.07
C ALA A 150 2.33 -7.11 7.55
N ILE A 151 3.42 -7.10 6.77
CA ILE A 151 3.35 -7.08 5.30
C ILE A 151 2.63 -8.33 4.78
N TYR A 152 3.01 -9.51 5.28
CA TYR A 152 2.40 -10.79 4.92
C TYR A 152 0.89 -10.77 5.15
N LEU A 153 0.44 -10.37 6.35
CA LEU A 153 -0.98 -10.32 6.68
C LEU A 153 -1.73 -9.33 5.79
N ALA A 154 -1.14 -8.19 5.45
CA ALA A 154 -1.74 -7.24 4.52
C ALA A 154 -1.93 -7.81 3.12
N VAL A 155 -0.91 -8.47 2.57
CA VAL A 155 -1.01 -9.14 1.26
C VAL A 155 -2.00 -10.29 1.32
N HIS A 156 -1.87 -11.17 2.32
CA HIS A 156 -2.71 -12.36 2.49
C HIS A 156 -4.19 -12.01 2.57
N ASN A 157 -4.58 -11.09 3.47
CA ASN A 157 -5.99 -10.70 3.62
C ASN A 157 -6.52 -9.98 2.38
N SER A 158 -5.65 -9.24 1.66
CA SER A 158 -6.01 -8.64 0.38
C SER A 158 -6.24 -9.69 -0.70
N THR A 159 -5.39 -10.71 -0.78
CA THR A 159 -5.53 -11.84 -1.71
C THR A 159 -6.83 -12.60 -1.44
N LEU A 160 -7.13 -12.92 -0.17
CA LEU A 160 -8.38 -13.56 0.20
C LEU A 160 -9.59 -12.71 -0.19
N THR A 161 -9.55 -11.41 0.09
CA THR A 161 -10.67 -10.53 -0.25
C THR A 161 -10.84 -10.41 -1.76
N ALA A 162 -9.76 -10.22 -2.53
CA ALA A 162 -9.81 -10.16 -3.98
C ALA A 162 -10.37 -11.45 -4.59
N ARG A 163 -9.96 -12.61 -4.04
CA ARG A 163 -10.42 -13.94 -4.49
C ARG A 163 -11.95 -14.08 -4.44
N TYR A 164 -12.64 -13.44 -3.50
CA TYR A 164 -14.08 -13.62 -3.34
C TYR A 164 -14.93 -12.38 -3.65
N HIS A 165 -14.30 -11.22 -3.83
CA HIS A 165 -15.03 -9.96 -4.03
C HIS A 165 -14.66 -9.19 -5.29
N SER A 166 -13.55 -9.52 -5.96
CA SER A 166 -13.17 -8.89 -7.24
C SER A 166 -13.82 -9.60 -8.42
N TYR A 167 -15.15 -9.54 -8.52
CA TYR A 167 -15.95 -10.34 -9.46
C TYR A 167 -15.45 -10.34 -10.90
N ASP A 168 -14.88 -9.24 -11.39
CA ASP A 168 -14.47 -9.10 -12.79
C ASP A 168 -12.97 -9.33 -13.00
N SER A 169 -12.26 -9.88 -12.01
CA SER A 169 -10.83 -10.21 -12.10
C SER A 169 -10.58 -11.71 -12.22
N ILE A 170 -9.51 -12.09 -12.92
CA ILE A 170 -8.91 -13.44 -12.93
C ILE A 170 -8.60 -14.01 -11.53
N LEU A 171 -8.47 -13.18 -10.50
CA LEU A 171 -8.32 -13.64 -9.11
C LEU A 171 -9.59 -14.30 -8.56
N HIS A 172 -10.77 -14.03 -9.13
CA HIS A 172 -12.02 -14.42 -8.51
C HIS A 172 -12.27 -15.94 -8.57
N GLN A 173 -12.64 -16.54 -7.45
CA GLN A 173 -12.86 -17.99 -7.30
C GLN A 173 -13.87 -18.55 -8.32
N LYS A 174 -14.84 -17.74 -8.75
CA LYS A 174 -15.84 -18.14 -9.77
C LYS A 174 -15.21 -18.63 -11.09
N ILE A 175 -14.04 -18.12 -11.45
CA ILE A 175 -13.35 -18.45 -12.71
C ILE A 175 -12.80 -19.88 -12.67
N TYR A 176 -12.34 -20.31 -11.49
CA TYR A 176 -11.78 -21.64 -11.26
C TYR A 176 -12.84 -22.71 -10.96
N GLY A 177 -14.11 -22.32 -10.86
CA GLY A 177 -15.20 -23.21 -10.53
C GLY A 177 -15.19 -23.71 -9.08
N ARG A 178 -16.09 -24.65 -8.80
CA ARG A 178 -16.28 -25.22 -7.44
C ARG A 178 -15.31 -26.36 -7.13
N PHE A 179 -14.91 -27.12 -8.14
CA PHE A 179 -13.95 -28.21 -8.03
C PHE A 179 -12.75 -27.86 -8.92
N MET A 180 -11.55 -27.90 -8.34
CA MET A 180 -10.32 -27.60 -9.05
C MET A 180 -9.52 -28.88 -9.19
N ASP A 181 -9.11 -29.21 -10.41
CA ASP A 181 -8.05 -30.18 -10.64
C ASP A 181 -6.68 -29.57 -10.30
N ALA A 182 -5.63 -30.38 -10.37
CA ALA A 182 -4.26 -29.94 -10.04
C ALA A 182 -3.81 -28.75 -10.92
N ASN A 183 -4.19 -28.75 -12.20
CA ASN A 183 -3.83 -27.70 -13.15
C ASN A 183 -4.52 -26.38 -12.81
N THR A 184 -5.83 -26.41 -12.54
CA THR A 184 -6.60 -25.23 -12.14
C THR A 184 -6.11 -24.66 -10.80
N LEU A 185 -5.73 -25.53 -9.87
CA LEU A 185 -5.15 -25.13 -8.59
C LEU A 185 -3.77 -24.47 -8.77
N SER A 186 -2.94 -25.00 -9.66
CA SER A 186 -1.64 -24.42 -9.99
C SER A 186 -1.80 -23.05 -10.63
N LEU A 187 -2.70 -22.91 -11.61
CA LEU A 187 -2.99 -21.62 -12.26
C LEU A 187 -3.47 -20.58 -11.24
N ARG A 188 -4.36 -20.96 -10.32
CA ARG A 188 -4.80 -20.04 -9.26
C ARG A 188 -3.61 -19.60 -8.39
N SER A 189 -2.74 -20.53 -8.01
CA SER A 189 -1.55 -20.23 -7.21
C SER A 189 -0.61 -19.26 -7.94
N ASP A 190 -0.44 -19.43 -9.25
CA ASP A 190 0.38 -18.53 -10.08
C ASP A 190 -0.18 -17.11 -10.14
N ILE A 191 -1.50 -16.97 -10.29
CA ILE A 191 -2.17 -15.67 -10.32
C ILE A 191 -2.12 -14.98 -8.96
N GLU A 192 -2.30 -15.73 -7.87
CA GLU A 192 -2.17 -15.21 -6.50
C GLU A 192 -0.72 -14.81 -6.17
N PHE A 193 0.25 -15.55 -6.69
CA PHE A 193 1.66 -15.19 -6.62
C PHE A 193 1.93 -13.86 -7.34
N ALA A 194 1.46 -13.70 -8.58
CA ALA A 194 1.60 -12.47 -9.33
C ALA A 194 0.94 -11.27 -8.63
N PHE A 195 -0.23 -11.47 -8.01
CA PHE A 195 -0.88 -10.44 -7.20
C PHE A 195 -0.03 -10.06 -5.98
N SER A 196 0.53 -11.06 -5.29
CA SER A 196 1.38 -10.83 -4.10
C SER A 196 2.67 -10.08 -4.46
N GLU A 197 3.26 -10.40 -5.61
CA GLU A 197 4.39 -9.67 -6.17
C GLU A 197 4.02 -8.22 -6.50
N GLY A 198 2.85 -8.02 -7.11
CA GLY A 198 2.29 -6.70 -7.42
C GLY A 198 2.06 -5.84 -6.18
N CYS A 199 1.59 -6.42 -5.09
CA CYS A 199 1.44 -5.72 -3.81
C CYS A 199 2.77 -5.16 -3.30
N LEU A 200 3.85 -5.93 -3.39
CA LEU A 200 5.20 -5.50 -2.97
C LEU A 200 5.82 -4.48 -3.94
N HIS A 201 5.47 -4.54 -5.22
CA HIS A 201 6.04 -3.65 -6.24
C HIS A 201 5.32 -2.30 -6.32
N LEU A 202 4.00 -2.32 -6.29
CA LEU A 202 3.13 -1.18 -6.59
C LEU A 202 2.43 -0.64 -5.34
N GLY A 203 2.50 -1.38 -4.24
CA GLY A 203 1.95 -0.98 -2.94
C GLY A 203 0.42 -1.05 -2.87
N PRO A 204 -0.17 -0.45 -1.83
CA PRO A 204 -1.62 -0.51 -1.58
C PRO A 204 -2.49 0.10 -2.68
N SER A 205 -1.97 1.02 -3.49
CA SER A 205 -2.71 1.56 -4.64
C SER A 205 -3.09 0.48 -5.65
N PHE A 206 -2.25 -0.54 -5.85
CA PHE A 206 -2.57 -1.69 -6.70
C PHE A 206 -3.65 -2.58 -6.07
N ILE A 207 -3.56 -2.83 -4.76
CA ILE A 207 -4.57 -3.60 -4.03
C ILE A 207 -5.94 -2.92 -4.16
N HIS A 208 -6.00 -1.62 -3.87
CA HIS A 208 -7.21 -0.83 -3.99
C HIS A 208 -7.81 -0.91 -5.40
N ALA A 209 -7.00 -0.71 -6.43
CA ALA A 209 -7.46 -0.80 -7.80
C ALA A 209 -8.00 -2.21 -8.16
N MET A 210 -7.35 -3.28 -7.69
CA MET A 210 -7.84 -4.65 -7.90
C MET A 210 -9.15 -4.96 -7.16
N LEU A 211 -9.42 -4.30 -6.03
CA LEU A 211 -10.66 -4.49 -5.26
C LEU A 211 -11.82 -3.63 -5.77
N TYR A 212 -11.57 -2.41 -6.24
CA TYR A 212 -12.61 -1.44 -6.63
C TYR A 212 -12.80 -1.31 -8.15
N ALA A 213 -11.73 -1.45 -8.93
CA ALA A 213 -11.75 -1.27 -10.37
C ALA A 213 -10.86 -2.32 -11.08
N PRO A 214 -11.12 -3.63 -10.87
CA PRO A 214 -10.23 -4.71 -11.33
C PRO A 214 -9.90 -4.64 -12.82
N ALA A 215 -10.86 -4.26 -13.67
CA ALA A 215 -10.65 -4.12 -15.11
C ALA A 215 -9.51 -3.13 -15.48
N THR A 216 -9.20 -2.18 -14.61
CA THR A 216 -8.12 -1.20 -14.84
C THR A 216 -6.75 -1.70 -14.38
N ALA A 217 -6.71 -2.60 -13.39
CA ALA A 217 -5.48 -3.10 -12.77
C ALA A 217 -5.13 -4.52 -13.22
N GLU A 218 -6.07 -5.26 -13.79
CA GLU A 218 -5.87 -6.60 -14.32
C GLU A 218 -4.79 -6.69 -15.41
N PRO A 219 -4.66 -5.75 -16.36
CA PRO A 219 -3.54 -5.76 -17.29
C PRO A 219 -2.18 -5.72 -16.56
N THR A 220 -2.08 -4.96 -15.48
CA THR A 220 -0.86 -4.90 -14.66
C THR A 220 -0.61 -6.22 -13.93
N LEU A 221 -1.65 -6.86 -13.40
CA LEU A 221 -1.55 -8.21 -12.83
C LEU A 221 -1.06 -9.23 -13.87
N LEU A 222 -1.57 -9.18 -15.10
CA LEU A 222 -1.18 -10.10 -16.16
C LEU A 222 0.27 -9.86 -16.64
N ASN A 223 0.75 -8.62 -16.59
CA ASN A 223 2.17 -8.33 -16.82
C ASN A 223 3.04 -8.93 -15.72
N LEU A 224 2.65 -8.79 -14.44
CA LEU A 224 3.36 -9.41 -13.32
C LEU A 224 3.33 -10.94 -13.40
N TYR A 225 2.21 -11.51 -13.84
CA TYR A 225 2.10 -12.93 -14.13
C TYR A 225 3.10 -13.36 -15.20
N HIS A 226 3.17 -12.63 -16.32
CA HIS A 226 4.15 -12.87 -17.36
C HIS A 226 5.60 -12.72 -16.87
N ASP A 227 5.86 -11.77 -15.99
CA ASP A 227 7.19 -11.41 -15.54
C ASP A 227 7.76 -12.30 -14.42
N HIS A 228 6.91 -12.93 -13.61
CA HIS A 228 7.37 -13.60 -12.38
C HIS A 228 6.89 -15.04 -12.21
N VAL A 229 5.88 -15.49 -12.97
CA VAL A 229 5.40 -16.87 -12.86
C VAL A 229 6.29 -17.80 -13.67
N ILE A 230 6.69 -18.90 -13.03
CA ILE A 230 7.69 -19.86 -13.54
C ILE A 230 7.04 -20.95 -14.39
N ASN A 231 5.74 -21.20 -14.24
CA ASN A 231 5.05 -22.23 -15.00
C ASN A 231 4.90 -21.80 -16.46
N ASP A 232 5.79 -22.31 -17.32
CA ASP A 232 5.62 -22.30 -18.77
C ASP A 232 4.48 -23.25 -19.14
N TRP A 233 3.27 -22.71 -19.10
CA TRP A 233 2.05 -23.42 -19.48
C TRP A 233 2.16 -23.87 -20.95
N ASP A 234 2.23 -25.18 -21.19
CA ASP A 234 2.28 -25.73 -22.55
C ASP A 234 0.94 -25.49 -23.25
N VAL A 235 0.93 -24.57 -24.22
CA VAL A 235 -0.24 -24.19 -25.02
C VAL A 235 -0.89 -25.41 -25.69
N SER A 236 -0.14 -26.47 -25.97
CA SER A 236 -0.67 -27.70 -26.56
C SER A 236 -1.57 -28.50 -25.61
N THR A 237 -1.44 -28.29 -24.29
CA THR A 237 -2.25 -28.95 -23.25
C THR A 237 -3.50 -28.15 -22.85
N PHE A 238 -3.69 -26.94 -23.39
CA PHE A 238 -4.79 -26.05 -22.99
C PHE A 238 -6.17 -26.62 -23.29
N ASP A 239 -6.30 -27.45 -24.31
CA ASP A 239 -7.58 -28.07 -24.66
C ASP A 239 -8.02 -29.14 -23.64
N GLU A 240 -7.10 -29.60 -22.79
CA GLU A 240 -7.38 -30.53 -21.70
C GLU A 240 -7.69 -29.82 -20.38
N MET A 241 -7.42 -28.51 -20.28
CA MET A 241 -7.66 -27.71 -19.09
C MET A 241 -9.08 -27.11 -19.07
N GLN A 242 -9.77 -27.21 -17.93
CA GLN A 242 -11.08 -26.57 -17.74
C GLN A 242 -10.98 -25.05 -17.74
N VAL A 243 -9.90 -24.51 -17.18
CA VAL A 243 -9.59 -23.08 -17.17
C VAL A 243 -8.29 -22.86 -17.92
N LYS A 244 -8.38 -22.13 -19.03
CA LYS A 244 -7.20 -21.84 -19.86
C LYS A 244 -6.37 -20.74 -19.19
N PRO A 245 -5.04 -20.93 -19.05
CA PRO A 245 -4.15 -19.87 -18.58
C PRO A 245 -4.27 -18.63 -19.48
N PRO A 246 -4.12 -17.42 -18.92
CA PRO A 246 -4.13 -16.20 -19.72
C PRO A 246 -2.92 -16.19 -20.66
N VAL A 247 -3.15 -15.94 -21.95
CA VAL A 247 -2.06 -15.80 -22.92
C VAL A 247 -1.51 -14.39 -22.82
N THR A 248 -0.27 -14.27 -22.35
CA THR A 248 0.47 -13.01 -22.28
C THR A 248 1.58 -12.99 -23.33
N GLN A 249 1.94 -11.79 -23.81
CA GLN A 249 3.03 -11.59 -24.75
C GLN A 249 3.92 -10.48 -24.23
N GLY A 250 5.24 -10.70 -24.23
CA GLY A 250 6.22 -9.76 -23.72
C GLY A 250 7.61 -10.03 -24.29
N PRO A 251 8.61 -9.21 -23.91
CA PRO A 251 9.98 -9.40 -24.39
C PRO A 251 10.52 -10.76 -23.95
N LEU A 252 11.16 -11.48 -24.88
CA LEU A 252 11.86 -12.72 -24.58
C LEU A 252 12.93 -12.45 -23.53
N ARG A 253 12.86 -13.13 -22.39
CA ARG A 253 13.91 -13.11 -21.37
C ARG A 253 14.93 -14.19 -21.66
N ASN A 254 16.21 -13.88 -21.49
CA ASN A 254 17.22 -14.92 -21.56
C ASN A 254 17.11 -15.82 -20.32
N PRO A 255 17.28 -17.14 -20.46
CA PRO A 255 17.34 -18.05 -19.31
C PRO A 255 18.40 -17.57 -18.31
N GLY A 256 17.99 -17.29 -17.07
CA GLY A 256 18.87 -16.79 -16.00
C GLY A 256 18.87 -15.27 -15.77
N GLU A 257 18.11 -14.49 -16.55
CA GLU A 257 17.90 -13.04 -16.33
C GLU A 257 16.64 -12.74 -15.50
N GLU A 258 15.94 -13.76 -15.00
CA GLU A 258 14.75 -13.56 -14.16
C GLU A 258 15.11 -12.86 -12.85
N ALA A 259 14.55 -11.68 -12.66
CA ALA A 259 14.67 -10.96 -11.41
C ALA A 259 14.04 -11.78 -10.29
N ARG A 260 14.78 -12.01 -9.19
CA ARG A 260 14.25 -12.71 -8.02
C ARG A 260 12.99 -11.99 -7.51
N SER A 261 11.93 -12.75 -7.25
CA SER A 261 10.66 -12.24 -6.73
C SER A 261 10.83 -11.68 -5.32
N ALA A 262 10.26 -10.48 -5.09
CA ALA A 262 10.20 -9.87 -3.77
C ALA A 262 9.36 -10.70 -2.80
N TRP A 263 8.25 -11.28 -3.28
CA TRP A 263 7.40 -12.16 -2.49
C TRP A 263 8.14 -13.42 -2.03
N THR A 264 8.85 -14.09 -2.94
CA THR A 264 9.65 -15.27 -2.59
C THR A 264 10.75 -14.92 -1.58
N ILE A 265 11.48 -13.82 -1.80
CA ILE A 265 12.52 -13.35 -0.85
C ILE A 265 11.93 -13.10 0.54
N MET A 266 10.75 -12.48 0.61
CA MET A 266 10.07 -12.21 1.87
C MET A 266 9.75 -13.51 2.61
N LEU A 267 9.16 -14.50 1.91
CA LEU A 267 8.82 -15.79 2.51
C LEU A 267 10.06 -16.62 2.90
N GLU A 268 11.11 -16.62 2.09
CA GLU A 268 12.42 -17.21 2.43
C GLU A 268 12.93 -16.61 3.74
N ARG A 269 12.94 -15.27 3.84
CA ARG A 269 13.38 -14.58 5.05
C ARG A 269 12.54 -14.93 6.27
N MET A 270 11.22 -14.96 6.14
CA MET A 270 10.33 -15.38 7.22
C MET A 270 10.61 -16.83 7.64
N SER A 271 10.88 -17.72 6.68
CA SER A 271 11.16 -19.13 6.96
C SER A 271 12.45 -19.31 7.79
N GLU A 272 13.48 -18.51 7.51
CA GLU A 272 14.71 -18.45 8.29
C GLU A 272 14.47 -17.96 9.73
N LEU A 273 13.66 -16.91 9.89
CA LEU A 273 13.37 -16.30 11.19
C LEU A 273 12.50 -17.21 12.08
N VAL A 274 11.48 -17.84 11.50
CA VAL A 274 10.59 -18.80 12.18
C VAL A 274 11.27 -20.17 12.36
N LYS A 275 12.35 -20.44 11.62
CA LYS A 275 13.08 -21.72 11.59
C LYS A 275 12.18 -22.88 11.17
N CYS A 276 11.51 -22.71 10.03
CA CYS A 276 10.64 -23.72 9.43
C CYS A 276 10.91 -23.87 7.93
N PRO A 277 10.48 -24.99 7.30
CA PRO A 277 10.49 -25.11 5.85
C PRO A 277 9.68 -24.00 5.17
N LEU A 278 10.10 -23.59 3.96
CA LEU A 278 9.45 -22.52 3.21
C LEU A 278 7.97 -22.83 2.95
N GLU A 279 7.65 -24.09 2.66
CA GLU A 279 6.28 -24.56 2.44
C GLU A 279 5.36 -24.45 3.68
N GLU A 280 5.93 -24.41 4.89
CA GLU A 280 5.17 -24.32 6.14
C GLU A 280 5.00 -22.88 6.65
N VAL A 281 5.80 -21.93 6.15
CA VAL A 281 5.89 -20.59 6.76
C VAL A 281 4.54 -19.87 6.78
N ARG A 282 3.75 -20.03 5.72
CA ARG A 282 2.43 -19.39 5.60
C ARG A 282 1.46 -19.92 6.64
N SER A 283 1.32 -21.24 6.71
CA SER A 283 0.42 -21.90 7.67
C SER A 283 0.79 -21.55 9.10
N ARG A 284 2.09 -21.52 9.45
CA ARG A 284 2.53 -21.16 10.80
C ARG A 284 2.19 -19.72 11.17
N ILE A 285 2.44 -18.77 10.27
CA ILE A 285 2.13 -17.35 10.53
C ILE A 285 0.61 -17.14 10.63
N GLU A 286 -0.17 -17.81 9.79
CA GLU A 286 -1.64 -17.79 9.86
C GLU A 286 -2.14 -18.36 11.20
N GLU A 287 -1.65 -19.54 11.61
CA GLU A 287 -2.00 -20.17 12.88
C GLU A 287 -1.61 -19.32 14.09
N ASP A 288 -0.40 -18.73 14.09
CA ASP A 288 0.07 -17.85 15.15
C ASP A 288 -0.76 -16.56 15.23
N CYS A 289 -1.16 -15.99 14.08
CA CYS A 289 -1.90 -14.73 14.03
C CYS A 289 -3.43 -14.90 14.22
N ASP A 290 -3.93 -16.13 14.17
CA ASP A 290 -5.33 -16.45 14.49
C ASP A 290 -5.59 -16.38 16.01
N ASP A 291 -4.58 -16.61 16.86
CA ASP A 291 -4.69 -16.52 18.32
C ASP A 291 -4.63 -15.08 18.83
N ILE A 292 -5.62 -14.63 19.61
CA ILE A 292 -5.64 -13.30 20.24
C ILE A 292 -4.44 -13.09 21.21
N GLY A 293 -3.72 -14.15 21.58
CA GLY A 293 -2.53 -14.11 22.42
C GLY A 293 -1.23 -13.64 21.75
N HIS A 294 -1.16 -13.47 20.43
CA HIS A 294 0.11 -13.17 19.76
C HIS A 294 0.61 -11.73 19.99
N SER A 295 1.92 -11.50 19.84
CA SER A 295 2.60 -10.22 20.13
C SER A 295 2.04 -9.02 19.35
N LEU A 296 1.62 -9.24 18.10
CA LEU A 296 1.07 -8.21 17.21
C LEU A 296 -0.42 -7.86 17.46
N THR A 297 -1.08 -8.51 18.42
CA THR A 297 -2.51 -8.33 18.70
C THR A 297 -2.79 -6.92 19.20
N PHE A 298 -3.84 -6.28 18.66
CA PHE A 298 -4.26 -4.92 19.05
C PHE A 298 -3.11 -3.91 19.04
N LEU A 299 -2.27 -3.98 18.00
CA LEU A 299 -1.10 -3.14 17.81
C LEU A 299 -1.40 -1.66 18.11
N ASN A 300 -0.75 -1.12 19.14
CA ASN A 300 -0.91 0.27 19.54
C ASN A 300 -0.06 1.22 18.67
N LEU A 301 -0.22 2.54 18.85
CA LEU A 301 0.51 3.55 18.06
C LEU A 301 2.04 3.49 18.23
N ALA A 302 2.53 3.06 19.40
CA ALA A 302 3.98 2.90 19.64
C ALA A 302 4.52 1.66 18.91
N GLY A 303 3.78 0.56 18.95
CA GLY A 303 4.07 -0.65 18.20
C GLY A 303 4.07 -0.37 16.70
N ARG A 304 3.04 0.33 16.18
CA ARG A 304 3.01 0.77 14.78
C ARG A 304 4.26 1.53 14.39
N ARG A 305 4.65 2.55 15.15
CA ARG A 305 5.88 3.33 14.88
C ARG A 305 7.10 2.42 14.83
N ARG A 306 7.20 1.47 15.76
CA ARG A 306 8.32 0.54 15.83
C ARG A 306 8.40 -0.38 14.61
N LEU A 307 7.26 -0.91 14.15
CA LEU A 307 7.20 -1.67 12.91
C LEU A 307 7.59 -0.82 11.69
N MET A 308 7.12 0.44 11.63
CA MET A 308 7.50 1.39 10.56
C MET A 308 9.00 1.72 10.56
N GLU A 309 9.68 1.62 11.71
CA GLU A 309 11.14 1.73 11.82
C GLU A 309 11.87 0.42 11.43
N GLY A 310 11.16 -0.62 10.99
CA GLY A 310 11.72 -1.91 10.63
C GLY A 310 12.19 -2.74 11.83
N LYS A 311 11.51 -2.61 12.98
CA LYS A 311 11.88 -3.28 14.24
C LYS A 311 10.74 -4.15 14.77
N ASP A 312 11.08 -5.28 15.39
CA ASP A 312 10.12 -6.10 16.15
C ASP A 312 9.62 -5.37 17.38
N LEU A 313 8.42 -5.73 17.87
CA LEU A 313 7.84 -5.19 19.10
C LEU A 313 8.68 -5.52 20.33
N GLU A 314 9.35 -6.67 20.32
CA GLU A 314 10.18 -7.17 21.41
C GLU A 314 11.67 -6.85 21.18
N TYR A 315 12.15 -5.80 21.85
CA TYR A 315 13.53 -5.59 22.34
C TYR A 315 13.47 -4.34 23.21
N VAL A 316 12.95 -4.49 24.42
CA VAL A 316 13.21 -3.60 25.57
C VAL A 316 13.27 -4.53 26.78
N ASP A 317 14.49 -4.88 27.20
CA ASP A 317 14.75 -5.17 28.60
C ASP A 317 14.46 -3.92 29.44
#